data_AF-A0A953X4B3-F1
#
_entry.id   AF-A0A953X4B3-F1
#
_cell.length_a   1.000
_cell.length_b   1.000
_cell.length_c   1.000
_cell.angle_alpha   90.00
_cell.angle_beta   90.00
_cell.angle_gamma   90.00
#
_symmetry.space_group_name_H-M   'P 1'
#
loop_
_entity.id
_entity.type
_entity.pdbx_description
1 polymer ?
#
loop_
_entity_poly.entity_id
_entity_poly.type
_entity_poly.pdbx_seq_one_letter_code
_entity_poly.pdbx_strand_id
1 'polypeptide(L)'
;MVTKTDFPADFLWGASTASYQIEGAHDVDGRAPSIWDMFSHTPGKTLNGETGDIACDHYHRYAEDVALMKKAGLGAYRFSISWSRVMPEGRGAVNEAGLDFYDRLVDELLANGVAPWACLYHWDLPLALHNNGLGWPSRDIVPLFADYAGLMAKRLGDRVGHWATFNEPGVFAYLGYAV
;
A
#
# COMPACT_ATOMS: atom_id res chain seq x y z
N MET A 1 -4.20 11.55 32.93
CA MET A 1 -4.62 10.70 31.79
C MET A 1 -5.00 11.62 30.66
N VAL A 2 -4.65 11.26 29.44
CA VAL A 2 -5.06 12.00 28.23
C VAL A 2 -6.38 11.40 27.73
N THR A 3 -7.29 12.25 27.27
CA THR A 3 -8.65 11.91 26.83
C THR A 3 -8.94 12.57 25.48
N LYS A 4 -10.01 12.13 24.79
CA LYS A 4 -10.39 12.73 23.49
C LYS A 4 -10.71 14.23 23.58
N THR A 5 -11.15 14.72 24.74
CA THR A 5 -11.48 16.14 24.96
C THR A 5 -10.24 17.04 25.10
N ASP A 6 -9.05 16.46 25.23
CA ASP A 6 -7.79 17.22 25.25
C ASP A 6 -7.31 17.62 23.84
N PHE A 7 -8.03 17.19 22.79
CA PHE A 7 -7.74 17.45 21.38
C PHE A 7 -8.89 18.23 20.72
N PRO A 8 -8.65 18.87 19.55
CA PRO A 8 -9.73 19.44 18.74
C PRO A 8 -10.87 18.44 18.51
N ALA A 9 -12.11 18.94 18.47
CA ALA A 9 -13.31 18.10 18.39
C ALA A 9 -13.35 17.22 17.12
N ASP A 10 -12.65 17.64 16.06
CA ASP A 10 -12.50 16.99 14.77
C ASP A 10 -11.19 16.20 14.61
N PHE A 11 -10.42 16.02 15.70
CA PHE A 11 -9.17 15.27 15.65
C PHE A 11 -9.43 13.78 15.33
N LEU A 12 -8.80 13.29 14.26
CA LEU A 12 -8.91 11.90 13.82
C LEU A 12 -7.82 11.02 14.45
N TRP A 13 -8.26 9.94 15.10
CA TRP A 13 -7.40 8.87 15.58
C TRP A 13 -7.45 7.71 14.58
N GLY A 14 -6.30 7.19 14.20
CA GLY A 14 -6.22 6.11 13.23
C GLY A 14 -5.03 5.18 13.45
N ALA A 15 -4.99 4.13 12.64
CA ALA A 15 -3.86 3.23 12.51
C ALA A 15 -3.25 3.34 11.11
N SER A 16 -2.00 2.90 10.95
CA SER A 16 -1.31 2.88 9.66
C SER A 16 -0.63 1.55 9.42
N THR A 17 -0.69 1.07 8.18
CA THR A 17 -0.01 -0.13 7.69
C THR A 17 0.58 0.13 6.29
N ALA A 18 1.24 -0.88 5.71
CA ALA A 18 1.69 -0.87 4.33
C ALA A 18 1.38 -2.20 3.65
N SER A 19 1.05 -2.13 2.37
CA SER A 19 0.72 -3.26 1.48
C SER A 19 1.61 -4.48 1.73
N TYR A 20 2.92 -4.37 1.45
CA TYR A 20 3.85 -5.49 1.56
C TYR A 20 4.00 -6.03 2.99
N GLN A 21 3.77 -5.19 4.01
CA GLN A 21 3.96 -5.56 5.41
C GLN A 21 2.79 -6.38 5.97
N ILE A 22 1.59 -6.28 5.39
CA ILE A 22 0.39 -6.91 5.97
C ILE A 22 -0.48 -7.70 5.00
N GLU A 23 -0.47 -7.39 3.69
CA GLU A 23 -1.44 -7.96 2.75
C GLU A 23 -1.23 -9.46 2.55
N GLY A 24 0.00 -9.88 2.31
CA GLY A 24 0.28 -11.23 1.80
C GLY A 24 -0.28 -11.42 0.41
N ALA A 25 -0.70 -12.66 0.11
CA ALA A 25 -1.30 -13.03 -1.17
C ALA A 25 -0.40 -12.60 -2.34
N HIS A 26 0.89 -12.92 -2.23
CA HIS A 26 1.94 -12.38 -3.09
C HIS A 26 1.83 -12.79 -4.57
N ASP A 27 1.25 -13.97 -4.82
CA ASP A 27 1.06 -14.63 -6.12
C ASP A 27 -0.42 -14.88 -6.46
N VAL A 28 -1.34 -14.26 -5.71
CA VAL A 28 -2.79 -14.40 -5.86
C VAL A 28 -3.33 -13.27 -6.74
N ASP A 29 -4.35 -13.59 -7.54
CA ASP A 29 -5.14 -12.65 -8.33
C ASP A 29 -4.29 -11.71 -9.20
N GLY A 30 -3.18 -12.22 -9.74
CA GLY A 30 -2.37 -11.52 -10.73
C GLY A 30 -1.44 -10.43 -10.17
N ARG A 31 -1.24 -10.35 -8.85
CA ARG A 31 -0.16 -9.51 -8.30
C ARG A 31 1.19 -9.97 -8.86
N ALA A 32 1.98 -9.03 -9.38
CA ALA A 32 3.37 -9.29 -9.74
C ALA A 32 4.34 -8.93 -8.59
N PRO A 33 5.57 -9.47 -8.62
CA PRO A 33 6.59 -9.13 -7.65
C PRO A 33 6.96 -7.65 -7.65
N SER A 34 7.23 -7.11 -6.47
CA SER A 34 7.94 -5.87 -6.24
C SER A 34 9.44 -6.13 -5.99
N ILE A 35 10.23 -5.06 -5.88
CA ILE A 35 11.64 -5.15 -5.45
C ILE A 35 11.78 -5.79 -4.06
N TRP A 36 10.78 -5.65 -3.18
CA TRP A 36 10.80 -6.24 -1.85
C TRP A 36 10.58 -7.75 -1.86
N ASP A 37 9.76 -8.26 -2.79
CA ASP A 37 9.62 -9.70 -2.98
C ASP A 37 10.97 -10.32 -3.37
N MET A 38 11.69 -9.73 -4.33
CA MET A 38 13.04 -10.19 -4.68
C MET A 38 14.01 -10.09 -3.50
N PHE A 39 13.98 -8.96 -2.77
CA PHE A 39 14.89 -8.74 -1.65
C PHE A 39 14.66 -9.74 -0.52
N SER A 40 13.42 -9.98 -0.11
CA SER A 40 13.10 -10.88 1.01
C SER A 40 13.41 -12.33 0.71
N HIS A 41 13.27 -12.74 -0.55
CA HIS A 41 13.60 -14.09 -1.01
C HIS A 41 15.11 -14.33 -1.18
N THR A 42 15.94 -13.30 -1.02
CA THR A 42 17.39 -13.44 -1.10
C THR A 42 17.95 -13.92 0.25
N PRO A 43 18.66 -15.08 0.31
CA PRO A 43 19.19 -15.61 1.56
C PRO A 43 20.03 -14.59 2.34
N GLY A 44 19.73 -14.45 3.64
CA GLY A 44 20.45 -13.55 4.55
C GLY A 44 20.07 -12.07 4.46
N LYS A 45 19.07 -11.69 3.63
CA LYS A 45 18.59 -10.30 3.55
C LYS A 45 17.50 -9.97 4.56
N THR A 46 16.78 -10.98 5.07
CA THR A 46 15.80 -10.84 6.14
C THR A 46 16.21 -11.68 7.35
N LEU A 47 15.66 -11.34 8.52
CA LEU A 47 15.83 -12.14 9.71
C LEU A 47 15.20 -13.52 9.48
N ASN A 48 15.93 -14.60 9.78
CA ASN A 48 15.48 -15.98 9.63
C ASN A 48 14.99 -16.41 8.22
N GLY A 49 15.19 -15.59 7.17
CA GLY A 49 14.67 -15.85 5.83
C GLY A 49 13.16 -15.61 5.69
N GLU A 50 12.59 -14.74 6.54
CA GLU A 50 11.17 -14.37 6.48
C GLU A 50 10.83 -13.59 5.19
N THR A 51 9.61 -13.77 4.69
CA THR A 51 9.06 -13.13 3.49
C THR A 51 7.72 -12.46 3.77
N GLY A 52 7.29 -11.57 2.87
CA GLY A 52 5.96 -10.94 2.88
C GLY A 52 4.86 -11.77 2.23
N ASP A 53 5.08 -13.06 1.95
CA ASP A 53 4.20 -13.85 1.08
C ASP A 53 2.80 -14.05 1.66
N ILE A 54 2.76 -14.26 2.98
CA ILE A 54 1.55 -14.38 3.79
C ILE A 54 1.36 -13.13 4.65
N ALA A 55 2.43 -12.59 5.25
CA ALA A 55 2.38 -11.46 6.16
C ALA A 55 1.33 -11.64 7.28
N CYS A 56 0.36 -10.72 7.39
CA CYS A 56 -0.78 -10.84 8.32
C CYS A 56 -2.03 -11.45 7.65
N ASP A 57 -1.94 -11.80 6.37
CA ASP A 57 -3.02 -12.29 5.52
C ASP A 57 -4.19 -11.30 5.39
N HIS A 58 -3.87 -9.99 5.43
CA HIS A 58 -4.89 -8.94 5.36
C HIS A 58 -5.68 -8.99 4.05
N TYR A 59 -5.11 -9.50 2.96
CA TYR A 59 -5.82 -9.66 1.68
C TYR A 59 -7.11 -10.47 1.82
N HIS A 60 -7.08 -11.54 2.60
CA HIS A 60 -8.26 -12.38 2.87
C HIS A 60 -9.04 -11.93 4.10
N ARG A 61 -8.37 -11.26 5.05
CA ARG A 61 -8.91 -10.97 6.39
C ARG A 61 -9.27 -9.50 6.63
N TYR A 62 -9.21 -8.65 5.61
CA TYR A 62 -9.44 -7.21 5.74
C TYR A 62 -10.74 -6.84 6.47
N ALA A 63 -11.84 -7.58 6.26
CA ALA A 63 -13.10 -7.33 6.94
C ALA A 63 -13.02 -7.57 8.46
N GLU A 64 -12.25 -8.57 8.91
CA GLU A 64 -11.97 -8.80 10.33
C GLU A 64 -11.16 -7.64 10.92
N ASP A 65 -10.13 -7.20 10.20
CA ASP A 65 -9.26 -6.11 10.64
C ASP A 65 -10.02 -4.79 10.72
N VAL A 66 -10.90 -4.48 9.76
CA VAL A 66 -11.76 -3.29 9.79
C VAL A 66 -12.75 -3.36 10.97
N ALA A 67 -13.32 -4.53 11.26
CA ALA A 67 -14.17 -4.71 12.44
C ALA A 67 -13.40 -4.45 13.74
N LEU A 68 -12.12 -4.84 13.82
CA LEU A 68 -11.25 -4.51 14.96
C LEU A 68 -10.98 -3.01 15.06
N MET A 69 -10.74 -2.31 13.94
CA MET A 69 -10.57 -0.85 13.92
C MET A 69 -11.79 -0.12 14.48
N LYS A 70 -12.99 -0.53 14.05
CA LYS A 70 -14.26 0.01 14.57
C LYS A 70 -14.41 -0.26 16.06
N LYS A 71 -14.14 -1.49 16.51
CA LYS A 71 -14.19 -1.86 17.93
C LYS A 71 -13.21 -1.05 18.78
N ALA A 72 -12.04 -0.72 18.24
CA ALA A 72 -11.04 0.13 18.88
C ALA A 72 -11.42 1.63 18.86
N GLY A 73 -12.48 2.02 18.13
CA GLY A 73 -12.93 3.40 18.04
C GLY A 73 -12.03 4.30 17.18
N LEU A 74 -11.33 3.70 16.20
CA LEU A 74 -10.54 4.42 15.20
C LEU A 74 -11.48 5.09 14.18
N GLY A 75 -11.17 6.34 13.82
CA GLY A 75 -11.91 7.11 12.82
C GLY A 75 -11.23 7.18 11.46
N ALA A 76 -9.99 6.71 11.34
CA ALA A 76 -9.25 6.68 10.08
C ALA A 76 -8.32 5.46 9.98
N TYR A 77 -8.07 5.02 8.76
CA TYR A 77 -7.08 4.00 8.46
C TYR A 77 -6.21 4.43 7.29
N ARG A 78 -4.91 4.57 7.56
CA ARG A 78 -3.91 4.75 6.52
C ARG A 78 -3.41 3.40 6.02
N PHE A 79 -3.58 3.14 4.74
CA PHE A 79 -3.02 1.97 4.06
C PHE A 79 -2.23 2.41 2.84
N SER A 80 -1.38 1.54 2.30
CA SER A 80 -0.78 1.77 0.98
C SER A 80 -1.35 0.82 -0.06
N ILE A 81 -1.37 1.28 -1.30
CA ILE A 81 -1.78 0.49 -2.46
C ILE A 81 -0.52 -0.11 -3.07
N SER A 82 -0.52 -1.42 -3.32
CA SER A 82 0.58 -2.08 -3.98
C SER A 82 0.53 -1.83 -5.47
N TRP A 83 1.52 -1.09 -5.99
CA TRP A 83 1.59 -0.74 -7.40
C TRP A 83 1.62 -2.00 -8.28
N SER A 84 2.43 -3.01 -7.93
CA SER A 84 2.52 -4.26 -8.69
C SER A 84 1.29 -5.16 -8.54
N ARG A 85 0.40 -4.90 -7.57
CA ARG A 85 -0.90 -5.59 -7.48
C ARG A 85 -1.89 -5.02 -8.48
N VAL A 86 -1.95 -3.70 -8.66
CA VAL A 86 -2.95 -3.07 -9.55
C VAL A 86 -2.43 -2.89 -10.98
N MET A 87 -1.12 -2.88 -11.18
CA MET A 87 -0.46 -2.72 -12.46
C MET A 87 0.81 -3.59 -12.48
N PRO A 88 0.70 -4.87 -12.87
CA PRO A 88 1.76 -5.88 -12.69
C PRO A 88 3.12 -5.50 -13.30
N GLU A 89 3.12 -4.94 -14.51
CA GLU A 89 4.33 -4.48 -15.20
C GLU A 89 4.79 -3.08 -14.73
N GLY A 90 4.09 -2.49 -13.77
CA GLY A 90 4.24 -1.10 -13.33
C GLY A 90 3.86 -0.04 -14.37
N ARG A 91 3.38 -0.49 -15.55
CA ARG A 91 2.89 0.34 -16.65
C ARG A 91 1.87 -0.43 -17.49
N GLY A 92 1.03 0.29 -18.22
CA GLY A 92 0.16 -0.30 -19.23
C GLY A 92 -1.01 -1.09 -18.63
N ALA A 93 -0.98 -2.42 -18.75
CA ALA A 93 -2.11 -3.27 -18.41
C ALA A 93 -2.45 -3.20 -16.91
N VAL A 94 -3.74 -3.05 -16.63
CA VAL A 94 -4.32 -3.00 -15.29
C VAL A 94 -4.73 -4.40 -14.87
N ASN A 95 -4.55 -4.71 -13.58
CA ASN A 95 -5.08 -5.91 -12.95
C ASN A 95 -6.38 -5.59 -12.20
N GLU A 96 -7.52 -5.89 -12.83
CA GLU A 96 -8.85 -5.62 -12.26
C GLU A 96 -9.08 -6.32 -10.92
N ALA A 97 -8.64 -7.58 -10.76
CA ALA A 97 -8.81 -8.30 -9.49
C ALA A 97 -8.01 -7.63 -8.35
N GLY A 98 -6.84 -7.08 -8.67
CA GLY A 98 -6.05 -6.27 -7.75
C GLY A 98 -6.74 -4.96 -7.37
N LEU A 99 -7.41 -4.30 -8.32
CA LEU A 99 -8.23 -3.11 -8.03
C LEU A 99 -9.45 -3.45 -7.16
N ASP A 100 -10.15 -4.55 -7.46
CA ASP A 100 -11.34 -5.00 -6.74
C ASP A 100 -11.06 -5.28 -5.26
N PHE A 101 -9.84 -5.70 -4.91
CA PHE A 101 -9.42 -5.78 -3.50
C PHE A 101 -9.47 -4.41 -2.81
N TYR A 102 -8.89 -3.37 -3.43
CA TYR A 102 -8.87 -2.03 -2.84
C TYR A 102 -10.26 -1.39 -2.83
N ASP A 103 -11.13 -1.68 -3.82
CA ASP A 103 -12.54 -1.27 -3.75
C ASP A 103 -13.24 -1.87 -2.53
N ARG A 104 -13.12 -3.19 -2.34
CA ARG A 104 -13.74 -3.88 -1.21
C ARG A 104 -13.21 -3.38 0.13
N LEU A 105 -11.90 -3.11 0.22
CA LEU A 105 -11.30 -2.53 1.42
C LEU A 105 -11.87 -1.13 1.72
N VAL A 106 -11.92 -0.25 0.72
CA VAL A 106 -12.46 1.11 0.86
C VAL A 106 -13.93 1.08 1.25
N ASP A 107 -14.74 0.24 0.59
CA ASP A 107 -16.16 0.10 0.90
C ASP A 107 -16.39 -0.42 2.33
N GLU A 108 -15.61 -1.41 2.76
CA GLU A 108 -15.70 -1.97 4.11
C GLU A 108 -15.30 -0.94 5.18
N LEU A 109 -14.25 -0.16 4.94
CA LEU A 109 -13.84 0.94 5.82
C LEU A 109 -14.97 1.96 6.00
N LEU A 110 -15.54 2.43 4.88
CA LEU A 110 -16.62 3.42 4.90
C LEU A 110 -17.89 2.87 5.56
N ALA A 111 -18.26 1.61 5.29
CA ALA A 111 -19.38 0.93 5.94
C ALA A 111 -19.22 0.85 7.47
N ASN A 112 -17.98 0.91 7.96
CA ASN A 112 -17.66 0.88 9.38
C ASN A 112 -17.32 2.25 9.98
N GLY A 113 -17.50 3.34 9.22
CA GLY A 113 -17.24 4.70 9.68
C GLY A 113 -15.75 5.02 9.87
N VAL A 114 -14.87 4.29 9.19
CA VAL A 114 -13.42 4.50 9.19
C VAL A 114 -13.04 5.22 7.90
N ALA A 115 -12.48 6.43 8.00
CA ALA A 115 -12.07 7.19 6.83
C ALA A 115 -10.82 6.56 6.15
N PRO A 116 -10.87 6.25 4.84
CA PRO A 116 -9.72 5.71 4.12
C PRO A 116 -8.69 6.80 3.81
N TRP A 117 -7.43 6.53 4.14
CA TRP A 117 -6.27 7.38 3.83
C TRP A 117 -5.28 6.57 2.98
N ALA A 118 -5.27 6.79 1.67
CA ALA A 118 -4.48 5.97 0.75
C ALA A 118 -3.08 6.55 0.53
N CYS A 119 -2.05 5.71 0.64
CA CYS A 119 -0.68 6.01 0.23
C CYS A 119 -0.35 5.27 -1.07
N LEU A 120 0.08 6.00 -2.11
CA LEU A 120 0.32 5.40 -3.43
C LEU A 120 1.61 4.58 -3.49
N TYR A 121 2.62 4.91 -2.69
CA TYR A 121 3.89 4.19 -2.70
C TYR A 121 4.48 4.00 -1.32
N HIS A 122 4.70 2.73 -0.95
CA HIS A 122 5.38 2.36 0.29
C HIS A 122 6.46 1.31 0.01
N TRP A 123 7.48 1.75 -0.74
CA TRP A 123 8.74 1.05 -1.01
C TRP A 123 8.63 -0.15 -1.97
N ASP A 124 7.43 -0.53 -2.39
CA ASP A 124 7.09 -1.71 -3.17
C ASP A 124 7.07 -1.44 -4.69
N LEU A 125 8.15 -0.87 -5.23
CA LEU A 125 8.31 -0.64 -6.67
C LEU A 125 8.12 -1.95 -7.45
N PRO A 126 7.30 -1.99 -8.52
CA PRO A 126 7.17 -3.17 -9.36
C PRO A 126 8.53 -3.63 -9.87
N LEU A 127 8.85 -4.92 -9.70
CA LEU A 127 10.14 -5.49 -10.06
C LEU A 127 10.42 -5.34 -11.56
N ALA A 128 9.37 -5.41 -12.39
CA ALA A 128 9.45 -5.19 -13.82
C ALA A 128 10.06 -3.81 -14.15
N LEU A 129 9.65 -2.73 -13.46
CA LEU A 129 10.23 -1.40 -13.70
C LEU A 129 11.71 -1.37 -13.31
N HIS A 130 12.06 -1.95 -12.15
CA HIS A 130 13.44 -2.01 -11.70
C HIS A 130 14.34 -2.76 -12.70
N ASN A 131 13.93 -3.94 -13.13
CA ASN A 131 14.70 -4.79 -14.06
C ASN A 131 14.90 -4.15 -15.44
N ASN A 132 14.00 -3.27 -15.86
CA ASN A 132 14.12 -2.52 -17.11
C ASN A 132 14.88 -1.19 -16.95
N GLY A 133 15.48 -0.91 -15.78
CA GLY A 133 16.19 0.34 -15.53
C GLY A 133 15.28 1.56 -15.39
N LEU A 134 13.98 1.34 -15.13
CA LEU A 134 12.94 2.37 -15.04
C LEU A 134 12.56 2.70 -13.59
N GLY A 135 13.36 2.28 -12.60
CA GLY A 135 13.15 2.61 -11.19
C GLY A 135 13.46 4.07 -10.83
N TRP A 136 13.51 4.38 -9.53
CA TRP A 136 13.66 5.75 -9.02
C TRP A 136 14.87 6.57 -9.54
N PRO A 137 16.02 5.98 -9.90
CA PRO A 137 17.11 6.75 -10.50
C PRO A 137 16.82 7.24 -11.93
N SER A 138 15.86 6.63 -12.63
CA SER A 138 15.49 7.01 -13.99
C SER A 138 14.45 8.13 -13.97
N ARG A 139 14.59 9.14 -14.85
CA ARG A 139 13.55 10.17 -15.03
C ARG A 139 12.28 9.61 -15.65
N ASP A 140 12.37 8.46 -16.32
CA ASP A 140 11.23 7.82 -16.99
C ASP A 140 10.20 7.29 -16.00
N ILE A 141 10.54 7.12 -14.70
CA ILE A 141 9.59 6.73 -13.66
C ILE A 141 8.49 7.78 -13.45
N VAL A 142 8.75 9.05 -13.77
CA VAL A 142 7.83 10.16 -13.50
C VAL A 142 6.49 9.99 -14.21
N PRO A 143 6.42 9.84 -15.55
CA PRO A 143 5.15 9.59 -16.23
C PRO A 143 4.51 8.26 -15.81
N LEU A 144 5.30 7.21 -15.52
CA LEU A 144 4.76 5.91 -15.10
C LEU A 144 4.04 5.99 -13.75
N PHE A 145 4.65 6.69 -12.79
CA PHE A 145 4.02 6.93 -11.49
C PHE A 145 2.80 7.84 -11.62
N ALA A 146 2.81 8.81 -12.53
CA ALA A 146 1.66 9.67 -12.80
C ALA A 146 0.48 8.89 -13.40
N ASP A 147 0.74 7.97 -14.34
CA ASP A 147 -0.30 7.10 -14.92
C ASP A 147 -0.93 6.19 -13.86
N TYR A 148 -0.10 5.58 -13.01
CA TYR A 148 -0.56 4.79 -11.86
C TYR A 148 -1.37 5.62 -10.85
N ALA A 149 -0.88 6.81 -10.48
CA ALA A 149 -1.60 7.71 -9.59
C ALA A 149 -2.95 8.13 -10.19
N GLY A 150 -2.99 8.42 -11.50
CA GLY A 150 -4.20 8.75 -12.24
C GLY A 150 -5.21 7.61 -12.27
N LEU A 151 -4.75 6.36 -12.43
CA LEU A 151 -5.59 5.16 -12.32
C LEU A 151 -6.25 5.07 -10.94
N MET A 152 -5.48 5.19 -9.86
CA MET A 152 -6.01 5.08 -8.50
C MET A 152 -6.95 6.23 -8.15
N ALA A 153 -6.64 7.46 -8.58
CA ALA A 153 -7.52 8.60 -8.42
C ALA A 153 -8.84 8.40 -9.17
N LYS A 154 -8.82 7.84 -10.39
CA LYS A 154 -10.03 7.54 -11.15
C LYS A 154 -10.87 6.43 -10.50
N ARG A 155 -10.21 5.41 -9.93
CA ARG A 155 -10.90 4.22 -9.38
C ARG A 155 -11.49 4.47 -7.99
N LEU A 156 -10.77 5.18 -7.12
CA LEU A 156 -11.11 5.32 -5.70
C LEU A 156 -11.36 6.77 -5.26
N GLY A 157 -11.11 7.76 -6.12
CA GLY A 157 -11.17 9.17 -5.76
C GLY A 157 -12.56 9.71 -5.45
N ASP A 158 -13.62 8.96 -5.77
CA ASP A 158 -14.99 9.25 -5.36
C ASP A 158 -15.24 8.97 -3.87
N ARG A 159 -14.43 8.09 -3.26
CA ARG A 159 -14.58 7.58 -1.88
C ARG A 159 -13.38 7.92 -0.98
N VAL A 160 -12.18 8.03 -1.53
CA VAL A 160 -10.95 8.33 -0.79
C VAL A 160 -10.66 9.83 -0.82
N GLY A 161 -10.85 10.49 0.33
CA GLY A 161 -10.64 11.93 0.49
C GLY A 161 -9.21 12.36 0.86
N HIS A 162 -8.36 11.41 1.29
CA HIS A 162 -7.01 11.71 1.78
C HIS A 162 -5.96 10.84 1.10
N TRP A 163 -4.96 11.50 0.50
CA TRP A 163 -3.94 10.85 -0.30
C TRP A 163 -2.53 11.27 0.13
N ALA A 164 -1.61 10.30 0.10
CA ALA A 164 -0.18 10.54 0.17
C ALA A 164 0.50 9.88 -1.04
N THR A 165 1.39 10.60 -1.72
CA THR A 165 2.13 10.03 -2.86
C THR A 165 3.17 9.02 -2.39
N PHE A 166 4.01 9.40 -1.42
CA PHE A 166 5.15 8.61 -0.96
C PHE A 166 5.17 8.45 0.55
N ASN A 167 5.56 7.25 1.00
CA ASN A 167 6.05 7.04 2.35
C ASN A 167 7.57 7.26 2.42
N GLU A 168 8.01 8.18 3.28
CA GLU A 168 9.42 8.38 3.67
C GLU A 168 10.42 8.39 2.50
N PRO A 169 10.28 9.31 1.52
CA PRO A 169 11.15 9.33 0.34
C PRO A 169 12.64 9.49 0.65
N GLY A 170 12.99 10.20 1.72
CA GLY A 170 14.39 10.30 2.17
C GLY A 170 14.97 8.96 2.63
N VAL A 171 14.16 8.08 3.23
CA VAL A 171 14.62 6.80 3.77
C VAL A 171 14.90 5.82 2.63
N PHE A 172 13.96 5.63 1.71
CA PHE A 172 14.20 4.69 0.61
C PHE A 172 15.25 5.20 -0.38
N ALA A 173 15.44 6.52 -0.51
CA ALA A 173 16.54 7.08 -1.29
C ALA A 173 17.90 6.80 -0.63
N TYR A 174 18.00 6.98 0.69
CA TYR A 174 19.25 6.72 1.40
C TYR A 174 19.57 5.23 1.49
N LEU A 175 18.67 4.42 2.05
CA LEU A 175 18.87 2.99 2.26
C LEU A 175 18.94 2.18 0.95
N GLY A 176 18.33 2.68 -0.12
CA GLY A 176 18.33 2.00 -1.41
C GLY A 176 19.52 2.30 -2.32
N TYR A 177 20.20 3.44 -2.12
CA TYR A 177 21.18 3.94 -3.11
C TYR A 177 22.44 4.60 -2.53
N ALA A 178 22.51 4.86 -1.21
CA ALA A 178 23.64 5.58 -0.60
C ALA A 178 24.49 4.74 0.36
N VAL A 179 24.01 3.56 0.78
CA VAL A 179 24.68 2.65 1.72
C VAL A 179 24.84 1.25 1.15
#